data_AF-A0ABD0SDR5-F1
#
_entry.id   AF-A0ABD0SDR5-F1
#
_cell.length_a   1.000
_cell.length_b   1.000
_cell.length_c   1.000
_cell.angle_alpha   90.00
_cell.angle_beta   90.00
_cell.angle_gamma   90.00
#
_symmetry.space_group_name_H-M   'P 1'
#
loop_
_entity.id
_entity.type
_entity.pdbx_description
1 polymer ?
#
loop_
_entity_poly.entity_id
_entity_poly.type
_entity_poly.pdbx_seq_one_letter_code
_entity_poly.pdbx_strand_id
1 'polypeptide(L)'
;MAQKFVVANINHCARSQDLLHQSLAQWSIQICVVSEPYHIPERENWAGDKDGTVAIVTNTSANSPPFKNVRKGHGCVATRIGDIEVIGVYFSPNRPFAEFEIYMAQLGVFLSGCERRDNVIVTGDLNAKSVAWGSPATDVQGELVEDWLVANGLVIINRGTVHTCVRRRGGSITPRRGRPGPGR
;
A
#
# COMPACT_ATOMS: atom_id res chain seq x y z
N MET A 1 -22.49 10.40 1.20
CA MET A 1 -22.02 9.48 2.27
C MET A 1 -20.53 9.28 2.10
N ALA A 2 -19.75 9.29 3.19
CA ALA A 2 -18.31 9.03 3.13
C ALA A 2 -18.04 7.54 2.92
N GLN A 3 -17.12 7.20 2.01
CA GLN A 3 -16.70 5.81 1.80
C GLN A 3 -15.70 5.40 2.90
N LYS A 4 -15.87 4.19 3.46
CA LYS A 4 -14.94 3.63 4.45
C LYS A 4 -13.89 2.78 3.76
N PHE A 5 -12.63 3.07 4.05
CA PHE A 5 -11.46 2.44 3.45
C PHE A 5 -10.60 1.79 4.53
N VAL A 6 -10.00 0.64 4.23
CA VAL A 6 -8.96 0.03 5.08
C VAL A 6 -7.78 -0.44 4.24
N VAL A 7 -6.59 -0.37 4.82
CA VAL A 7 -5.35 -0.91 4.24
C VAL A 7 -4.80 -1.92 5.24
N ALA A 8 -4.45 -3.11 4.78
CA ALA A 8 -3.94 -4.15 5.66
C ALA A 8 -2.87 -5.00 4.96
N ASN A 9 -1.75 -5.24 5.61
CA ASN A 9 -0.87 -6.36 5.26
C ASN A 9 -1.24 -7.54 6.16
N ILE A 10 -1.70 -8.64 5.56
CA ILE A 10 -2.15 -9.83 6.30
C ILE A 10 -1.14 -10.98 6.31
N ASN A 11 0.08 -10.72 5.80
CA ASN A 11 1.26 -11.57 5.91
C ASN A 11 0.99 -13.04 5.54
N HIS A 12 0.29 -13.23 4.42
CA HIS A 12 -0.07 -14.52 3.82
C HIS A 12 -0.72 -15.51 4.82
N CYS A 13 -1.57 -15.00 5.72
CA CYS A 13 -2.19 -15.81 6.76
C CYS A 13 -3.70 -15.98 6.54
N ALA A 14 -4.15 -17.24 6.39
CA ALA A 14 -5.56 -17.59 6.21
C ALA A 14 -6.45 -17.00 7.32
N ARG A 15 -6.04 -17.13 8.59
CA ARG A 15 -6.80 -16.60 9.74
C ARG A 15 -6.86 -15.07 9.73
N SER A 16 -5.79 -14.39 9.34
CA SER A 16 -5.80 -12.93 9.18
C SER A 16 -6.73 -12.49 8.06
N GLN A 17 -6.84 -13.28 6.98
CA GLN A 17 -7.79 -13.03 5.90
C GLN A 17 -9.25 -13.24 6.36
N ASP A 18 -9.53 -14.28 7.16
CA ASP A 18 -10.86 -14.49 7.74
C ASP A 18 -11.25 -13.33 8.66
N LEU A 19 -10.32 -12.87 9.52
CA LEU A 19 -10.52 -11.70 10.38
C LEU A 19 -10.72 -10.41 9.57
N LEU A 20 -10.00 -10.24 8.46
CA LEU A 20 -10.22 -9.12 7.55
C LEU A 20 -11.65 -9.14 7.02
N HIS A 21 -12.13 -10.27 6.50
CA HIS A 21 -13.50 -10.41 6.02
C HIS A 21 -14.55 -10.09 7.09
N GLN A 22 -14.38 -10.64 8.30
CA GLN A 22 -15.26 -10.33 9.42
C GLN A 22 -15.24 -8.83 9.75
N SER A 23 -14.07 -8.19 9.74
CA SER A 23 -13.93 -6.76 10.00
C SER A 23 -14.60 -5.91 8.93
N LEU A 24 -14.45 -6.26 7.64
CA LEU A 24 -15.12 -5.56 6.55
C LEU A 24 -16.64 -5.56 6.72
N ALA A 25 -17.19 -6.72 7.09
CA ALA A 25 -18.62 -6.88 7.35
C ALA A 25 -19.07 -6.11 8.61
N GLN A 26 -18.43 -6.36 9.74
CA GLN A 26 -18.80 -5.79 11.05
C GLN A 26 -18.78 -4.26 11.04
N TRP A 27 -17.80 -3.65 10.38
CA TRP A 27 -17.63 -2.20 10.37
C TRP A 27 -18.21 -1.52 9.14
N SER A 28 -18.86 -2.30 8.26
CA SER A 28 -19.40 -1.86 6.96
C SER A 28 -18.36 -1.08 6.15
N ILE A 29 -17.12 -1.59 6.12
CA ILE A 29 -16.03 -1.03 5.31
C ILE A 29 -16.31 -1.41 3.87
N GLN A 30 -16.19 -0.45 2.95
CA GLN A 30 -16.59 -0.63 1.55
C GLN A 30 -15.42 -1.11 0.70
N ILE A 31 -14.22 -0.55 0.92
CA ILE A 31 -13.04 -0.81 0.11
C ILE A 31 -11.89 -1.21 1.03
N CYS A 32 -11.15 -2.24 0.62
CA CYS A 32 -9.93 -2.69 1.27
C CYS A 32 -8.81 -2.83 0.25
N VAL A 33 -7.62 -2.33 0.57
CA VAL A 33 -6.38 -2.73 -0.10
C VAL A 33 -5.63 -3.68 0.82
N VAL A 34 -5.41 -4.90 0.34
CA VAL A 34 -4.76 -5.96 1.12
C VAL A 34 -3.43 -6.35 0.49
N SER A 35 -2.36 -6.27 1.28
CA SER A 35 -1.03 -6.77 0.93
C SER A 35 -0.83 -8.17 1.53
N GLU A 36 -0.11 -9.02 0.79
CA GLU A 36 0.16 -10.42 1.10
C GLU A 36 -1.10 -11.23 1.44
N PRO A 37 -2.13 -11.29 0.59
CA PRO A 37 -3.27 -12.16 0.83
C PRO A 37 -2.86 -13.63 0.89
N TYR A 38 -3.59 -14.43 1.68
CA TYR A 38 -3.40 -15.88 1.69
C TYR A 38 -3.91 -16.49 0.37
N HIS A 39 -5.06 -16.01 -0.10
CA HIS A 39 -5.64 -16.43 -1.37
C HIS A 39 -6.48 -15.30 -1.99
N ILE A 40 -6.38 -15.13 -3.31
CA ILE A 40 -7.20 -14.19 -4.08
C ILE A 40 -8.25 -15.01 -4.86
N PRO A 41 -9.52 -15.00 -4.44
CA PRO A 41 -10.57 -15.74 -5.14
C PRO A 41 -10.95 -15.07 -6.47
N GLU A 42 -11.34 -15.88 -7.46
CA GLU A 42 -11.90 -15.41 -8.73
C GLU A 42 -13.36 -14.95 -8.54
N ARG A 43 -13.54 -13.73 -8.01
CA ARG A 43 -14.85 -13.13 -7.75
C ARG A 43 -14.86 -11.68 -8.19
N GLU A 44 -16.04 -11.16 -8.56
CA GLU A 44 -16.21 -9.79 -9.05
C GLU A 44 -15.81 -8.71 -8.03
N ASN A 45 -15.82 -9.04 -6.74
CA ASN A 45 -15.46 -8.13 -5.65
C ASN A 45 -13.99 -8.24 -5.23
N TRP A 46 -13.17 -9.01 -5.96
CA TRP A 46 -11.72 -9.11 -5.79
C TRP A 46 -10.96 -8.73 -7.06
N ALA A 47 -9.96 -7.86 -6.92
CA ALA A 47 -9.03 -7.52 -7.99
C ALA A 47 -7.60 -7.69 -7.47
N GLY A 48 -6.95 -8.79 -7.86
CA GLY A 48 -5.54 -9.06 -7.55
C GLY A 48 -4.57 -8.54 -8.60
N ASP A 49 -3.33 -8.33 -8.19
CA ASP A 49 -2.18 -8.15 -9.09
C ASP A 49 -1.82 -9.45 -9.83
N LYS A 50 -0.73 -9.44 -10.61
CA LYS A 50 -0.26 -10.61 -11.35
C LYS A 50 0.43 -11.65 -10.45
N ASP A 51 0.99 -11.22 -9.32
CA ASP A 51 1.85 -12.06 -8.48
C ASP A 51 1.11 -12.62 -7.26
N GLY A 52 -0.13 -12.20 -7.01
CA GLY A 52 -0.90 -12.59 -5.83
C GLY A 52 -0.44 -11.90 -4.54
N THR A 53 0.28 -10.79 -4.66
CA THR A 53 0.92 -10.08 -3.53
C THR A 53 0.11 -8.88 -3.04
N VAL A 54 -0.82 -8.36 -3.86
CA VAL A 54 -1.73 -7.29 -3.45
C VAL A 54 -3.08 -7.43 -4.13
N ALA A 55 -4.15 -7.10 -3.41
CA ALA A 55 -5.49 -7.08 -3.95
C ALA A 55 -6.31 -5.89 -3.46
N ILE A 56 -7.30 -5.50 -4.26
CA ILE A 56 -8.37 -4.60 -3.88
C ILE A 56 -9.64 -5.44 -3.68
N VAL A 57 -10.31 -5.24 -2.56
CA VAL A 57 -11.52 -5.97 -2.18
C VAL A 57 -12.64 -4.99 -1.90
N THR A 58 -13.82 -5.24 -2.48
CA THR A 58 -15.04 -4.52 -2.13
C THR A 58 -15.97 -5.38 -1.28
N ASN A 59 -16.63 -4.73 -0.32
CA ASN A 59 -17.64 -5.37 0.50
C ASN A 59 -19.01 -5.29 -0.18
N THR A 60 -19.47 -6.41 -0.71
CA THR A 60 -20.77 -6.51 -1.42
C THR A 60 -21.95 -6.23 -0.50
N SER A 61 -21.85 -6.57 0.80
CA SER A 61 -22.92 -6.28 1.79
C SER A 61 -23.09 -4.80 2.09
N ALA A 62 -22.12 -3.96 1.73
CA ALA A 62 -22.14 -2.51 1.93
C ALA A 62 -22.60 -1.73 0.67
N ASN A 63 -23.22 -2.40 -0.31
CA ASN A 63 -23.64 -1.83 -1.60
C ASN A 63 -22.49 -1.10 -2.33
N SER A 64 -21.29 -1.70 -2.29
CA SER A 64 -20.08 -1.11 -2.86
C SER A 64 -20.17 -1.05 -4.39
N PRO A 65 -19.70 0.03 -5.03
CA PRO A 65 -19.67 0.11 -6.49
C PRO A 65 -18.84 -1.04 -7.10
N PRO A 66 -19.23 -1.54 -8.30
CA PRO A 66 -18.45 -2.55 -8.99
C PRO A 66 -17.12 -1.97 -9.48
N PHE A 67 -16.15 -2.86 -9.68
CA PHE A 67 -14.88 -2.50 -10.30
C PHE A 67 -15.07 -2.10 -11.77
N LYS A 68 -14.30 -1.09 -12.19
CA LYS A 68 -14.16 -0.68 -13.59
C LYS A 68 -12.69 -0.58 -13.95
N ASN A 69 -12.37 -0.92 -15.20
CA ASN A 69 -11.02 -0.79 -15.78
C ASN A 69 -9.91 -1.41 -14.91
N VAL A 70 -10.09 -2.67 -14.50
CA VAL A 70 -9.07 -3.37 -13.70
C VAL A 70 -7.78 -3.52 -14.52
N ARG A 71 -6.69 -2.99 -14.00
CA ARG A 71 -5.34 -3.12 -14.56
C ARG A 71 -4.46 -3.85 -13.56
N LYS A 72 -3.71 -4.84 -14.04
CA LYS A 72 -2.88 -5.72 -13.21
C LYS A 72 -1.43 -5.59 -13.61
N GLY A 73 -0.56 -5.33 -12.65
CA GLY A 73 0.89 -5.27 -12.79
C GLY A 73 1.55 -6.26 -11.84
N HIS A 74 2.88 -6.23 -11.81
CA HIS A 74 3.64 -7.03 -10.84
C HIS A 74 3.75 -6.25 -9.53
N GLY A 75 3.15 -6.75 -8.45
CA GLY A 75 3.06 -6.05 -7.16
C GLY A 75 2.14 -4.82 -7.18
N CYS A 76 1.28 -4.66 -8.18
CA CYS A 76 0.31 -3.57 -8.21
C CYS A 76 -0.97 -3.92 -8.96
N VAL A 77 -2.08 -3.33 -8.53
CA VAL A 77 -3.38 -3.45 -9.16
C VAL A 77 -4.09 -2.10 -9.09
N ALA A 78 -4.78 -1.72 -10.17
CA ALA A 78 -5.57 -0.50 -10.20
C ALA A 78 -6.99 -0.79 -10.67
N THR A 79 -7.97 -0.11 -10.09
CA THR A 79 -9.35 -0.13 -10.55
C THR A 79 -10.09 1.13 -10.12
N ARG A 80 -11.10 1.50 -10.89
CA ARG A 80 -12.05 2.54 -10.52
C ARG A 80 -13.21 1.96 -9.74
N ILE A 81 -13.52 2.58 -8.59
CA ILE A 81 -14.62 2.23 -7.70
C ILE A 81 -15.49 3.48 -7.51
N GLY A 82 -16.62 3.53 -8.21
CA GLY A 82 -17.45 4.74 -8.27
C GLY A 82 -16.70 5.88 -8.95
N ASP A 83 -16.41 6.93 -8.18
CA ASP A 83 -15.73 8.15 -8.63
C ASP A 83 -14.24 8.19 -8.30
N ILE A 84 -13.70 7.21 -7.57
CA ILE A 84 -12.31 7.14 -7.11
C ILE A 84 -11.55 6.09 -7.93
N GLU A 85 -10.32 6.43 -8.31
CA GLU A 85 -9.32 5.48 -8.83
C GLU A 85 -8.47 4.97 -7.67
N VAL A 86 -8.42 3.65 -7.47
CA VAL A 86 -7.64 3.04 -6.40
C VAL A 86 -6.50 2.23 -7.00
N ILE A 87 -5.27 2.51 -6.57
CA ILE A 87 -4.07 1.77 -6.91
C ILE A 87 -3.54 1.10 -5.64
N GLY A 88 -3.69 -0.23 -5.58
CA GLY A 88 -3.11 -1.07 -4.56
C GLY A 88 -1.66 -1.41 -4.89
N VAL A 89 -0.75 -1.21 -3.95
CA VAL A 89 0.69 -1.44 -4.15
C VAL A 89 1.28 -2.39 -3.10
N TYR A 90 2.20 -3.24 -3.53
CA TYR A 90 3.08 -4.01 -2.66
C TYR A 90 4.46 -4.15 -3.29
N PHE A 91 5.50 -3.89 -2.50
CA PHE A 91 6.87 -4.22 -2.89
C PHE A 91 7.55 -4.98 -1.75
N SER A 92 8.10 -6.16 -2.06
CA SER A 92 8.75 -7.00 -1.06
C SER A 92 10.05 -6.35 -0.56
N PRO A 93 10.31 -6.34 0.76
CA PRO A 93 11.54 -5.75 1.31
C PRO A 93 12.81 -6.54 0.96
N ASN A 94 12.66 -7.75 0.42
CA ASN A 94 13.78 -8.64 0.06
C ASN A 94 14.26 -8.44 -1.38
N ARG A 95 13.59 -7.60 -2.16
CA ARG A 95 13.96 -7.31 -3.55
C ARG A 95 14.98 -6.17 -3.61
N PRO A 96 15.92 -6.19 -4.57
CA PRO A 96 16.96 -5.16 -4.69
C PRO A 96 16.38 -3.81 -5.14
N PHE A 97 17.12 -2.73 -4.84
CA PHE A 97 16.72 -1.36 -5.19
C PHE A 97 16.52 -1.14 -6.70
N ALA A 98 17.34 -1.77 -7.55
CA ALA A 98 17.17 -1.67 -9.01
C ALA A 98 15.79 -2.17 -9.48
N GLU A 99 15.23 -3.19 -8.82
CA GLU A 99 13.87 -3.66 -9.09
C GLU A 99 12.81 -2.70 -8.55
N PHE A 100 13.13 -1.96 -7.48
CA PHE A 100 12.25 -0.91 -6.95
C PHE A 100 12.11 0.26 -7.92
N GLU A 101 13.18 0.68 -8.58
CA GLU A 101 13.13 1.74 -9.61
C GLU A 101 12.23 1.34 -10.80
N ILE A 102 12.40 0.10 -11.29
CA ILE A 102 11.54 -0.45 -12.36
C ILE A 102 10.09 -0.51 -11.90
N TYR A 103 9.84 -0.90 -10.64
CA TYR A 103 8.52 -0.93 -10.05
C TYR A 103 7.89 0.47 -9.97
N MET A 104 8.64 1.51 -9.58
CA MET A 104 8.16 2.90 -9.56
C MET A 104 7.84 3.43 -10.95
N ALA A 105 8.62 3.07 -11.97
CA ALA A 105 8.31 3.39 -13.35
C ALA A 105 6.99 2.75 -13.81
N GLN A 106 6.74 1.48 -13.44
CA GLN A 106 5.45 0.82 -13.67
C GLN A 106 4.31 1.57 -12.96
N LEU A 107 4.48 2.04 -11.73
CA LEU A 107 3.46 2.84 -11.04
C LEU A 107 3.15 4.15 -11.76
N GLY A 108 4.14 4.81 -12.36
CA GLY A 108 3.92 5.99 -13.21
C GLY A 108 3.02 5.72 -14.42
N VAL A 109 3.18 4.55 -15.06
CA VAL A 109 2.30 4.09 -16.14
C VAL A 109 0.88 3.82 -15.61
N PHE A 110 0.77 3.24 -14.41
CA PHE A 110 -0.52 3.00 -13.77
C PHE A 110 -1.25 4.31 -13.48
N LEU A 111 -0.58 5.26 -12.86
CA LEU A 111 -1.15 6.57 -12.57
C LEU A 111 -1.55 7.33 -13.85
N SER A 112 -0.71 7.26 -14.89
CA SER A 112 -1.01 7.89 -16.17
C SER A 112 -2.24 7.31 -16.89
N GLY A 113 -2.51 6.02 -16.69
CA GLY A 113 -3.68 5.35 -17.26
C GLY A 113 -4.98 5.48 -16.45
N CYS A 114 -4.99 6.22 -15.34
CA CYS A 114 -6.23 6.52 -14.60
C CYS A 114 -7.10 7.52 -15.38
N GLU A 115 -8.42 7.27 -15.45
CA GLU A 115 -9.36 8.16 -16.14
C GLU A 115 -9.57 9.46 -15.34
N ARG A 116 -9.52 9.36 -14.01
CA ARG A 116 -9.77 10.48 -13.08
C ARG A 116 -8.53 10.80 -12.26
N ARG A 117 -7.60 11.55 -12.85
CA ARG A 117 -6.33 11.92 -12.22
C ARG A 117 -6.51 12.78 -10.96
N ASP A 118 -7.59 13.54 -10.86
CA ASP A 118 -7.88 14.40 -9.71
C ASP A 118 -8.44 13.63 -8.50
N ASN A 119 -8.70 12.32 -8.64
CA ASN A 119 -9.30 11.50 -7.58
C ASN A 119 -8.69 10.10 -7.52
N VAL A 120 -7.36 10.06 -7.40
CA VAL A 120 -6.58 8.82 -7.28
C VAL A 120 -6.12 8.61 -5.84
N ILE A 121 -6.27 7.39 -5.34
CA ILE A 121 -5.66 6.92 -4.10
C ILE A 121 -4.63 5.86 -4.44
N VAL A 122 -3.36 6.11 -4.10
CA VAL A 122 -2.28 5.12 -4.15
C VAL A 122 -2.01 4.68 -2.72
N THR A 123 -2.14 3.38 -2.44
CA THR A 123 -1.99 2.89 -1.07
C THR A 123 -1.62 1.41 -1.04
N GLY A 124 -0.95 1.00 0.04
CA GLY A 124 -0.46 -0.36 0.22
C GLY A 124 0.87 -0.35 0.97
N ASP A 125 1.68 -1.38 0.75
CA ASP A 125 2.93 -1.59 1.49
C ASP A 125 4.13 -1.65 0.56
N LEU A 126 4.79 -0.49 0.40
CA LEU A 126 5.99 -0.36 -0.42
C LEU A 126 7.27 -0.81 0.31
N ASN A 127 7.21 -1.11 1.61
CA ASN A 127 8.37 -1.36 2.46
C ASN A 127 9.46 -0.25 2.40
N ALA A 128 9.06 0.98 2.06
CA ALA A 128 9.92 2.16 2.04
C ALA A 128 9.76 2.98 3.33
N LYS A 129 10.85 3.57 3.84
CA LYS A 129 10.82 4.38 5.06
C LYS A 129 11.02 5.84 4.73
N SER A 130 10.13 6.69 5.23
CA SER A 130 10.28 8.13 5.22
C SER A 130 9.72 8.75 6.49
N VAL A 131 10.40 9.81 6.95
CA VAL A 131 9.87 10.70 7.99
C VAL A 131 8.53 11.34 7.59
N ALA A 132 8.28 11.53 6.29
CA ALA A 132 7.06 12.13 5.76
C ALA A 132 5.80 11.30 6.02
N TRP A 133 5.93 9.98 6.16
CA TRP A 133 4.85 9.08 6.60
C TRP A 133 5.13 8.41 7.95
N GLY A 134 5.95 9.04 8.80
CA GLY A 134 6.07 8.70 10.21
C GLY A 134 7.14 7.66 10.57
N SER A 135 8.07 7.35 9.66
CA SER A 135 9.23 6.51 9.98
C SER A 135 10.30 7.32 10.76
N PRO A 136 11.17 6.68 11.57
CA PRO A 136 12.22 7.39 12.29
C PRO A 136 13.32 8.00 11.42
N ALA A 137 13.48 7.50 10.19
CA ALA A 137 14.46 7.96 9.21
C ALA A 137 13.93 7.67 7.79
N THR A 138 14.45 8.42 6.82
CA THR A 138 14.23 8.17 5.40
C THR A 138 15.31 7.25 4.84
N ASP A 139 14.93 6.23 4.06
CA ASP A 139 15.84 5.39 3.29
C ASP A 139 15.77 5.72 1.79
N VAL A 140 16.67 5.12 1.00
CA VAL A 140 16.78 5.38 -0.45
C VAL A 140 15.48 5.07 -1.21
N GLN A 141 14.69 4.10 -0.75
CA GLN A 141 13.38 3.80 -1.32
C GLN A 141 12.37 4.90 -0.95
N GLY A 142 12.42 5.38 0.29
CA GLY A 142 11.63 6.51 0.77
C GLY A 142 11.90 7.79 -0.01
N GLU A 143 13.17 8.14 -0.23
CA GLU A 143 13.56 9.29 -1.05
C GLU A 143 12.96 9.21 -2.45
N LEU A 144 13.08 8.05 -3.11
CA LEU A 144 12.51 7.85 -4.45
C LEU A 144 10.98 7.98 -4.46
N VAL A 145 10.30 7.47 -3.42
CA VAL A 145 8.85 7.61 -3.30
C VAL A 145 8.44 9.05 -3.04
N GLU A 146 9.18 9.79 -2.20
CA GLU A 146 8.94 11.22 -1.96
C GLU A 146 9.06 12.03 -3.26
N ASP A 147 10.15 11.85 -4.01
CA ASP A 147 10.35 12.50 -5.30
C ASP A 147 9.23 12.17 -6.29
N TRP A 148 8.83 10.89 -6.32
CA TRP A 148 7.73 10.44 -7.18
C TRP A 148 6.39 11.06 -6.77
N LEU A 149 6.10 11.19 -5.48
CA LEU A 149 4.87 11.84 -5.00
C LEU A 149 4.84 13.31 -5.43
N VAL A 150 5.95 14.04 -5.25
CA VAL A 150 6.08 15.45 -5.65
C VAL A 150 5.93 15.61 -7.16
N ALA A 151 6.62 14.79 -7.95
CA ALA A 151 6.58 14.85 -9.40
C ALA A 151 5.17 14.60 -9.98
N ASN A 152 4.33 13.87 -9.25
CA ASN A 152 2.97 13.52 -9.66
C ASN A 152 1.87 14.34 -8.94
N GLY A 153 2.25 15.33 -8.11
CA GLY A 153 1.28 16.15 -7.37
C GLY A 153 0.45 15.39 -6.33
N LEU A 154 0.97 14.26 -5.85
CA LEU A 154 0.30 13.43 -4.84
C LEU A 154 0.61 13.93 -3.43
N VAL A 155 -0.38 13.82 -2.55
CA VAL A 155 -0.28 14.28 -1.16
C VAL A 155 -0.33 13.09 -0.21
N ILE A 156 0.55 13.11 0.79
CA ILE A 156 0.60 12.09 1.85
C ILE A 156 -0.55 12.34 2.84
N ILE A 157 -1.32 11.28 3.12
CA ILE A 157 -2.44 11.34 4.08
C ILE A 157 -2.13 10.68 5.42
N ASN A 158 -0.99 9.99 5.54
CA ASN A 158 -0.55 9.33 6.76
C ASN A 158 -0.46 10.35 7.91
N ARG A 159 -1.04 10.01 9.06
CA ARG A 159 -1.00 10.84 10.27
C ARG A 159 -0.43 10.04 11.43
N GLY A 160 0.43 10.69 12.20
CA GLY A 160 1.05 10.12 13.39
C GLY A 160 2.27 9.25 13.10
N THR A 161 2.88 8.76 14.16
CA THR A 161 4.11 7.95 14.16
C THR A 161 3.87 6.54 14.71
N VAL A 162 2.60 6.14 14.84
CA VAL A 162 2.23 4.82 15.37
C VAL A 162 2.62 3.77 14.33
N HIS A 163 3.44 2.81 14.74
CA HIS A 163 3.92 1.74 13.87
C HIS A 163 2.77 0.99 13.20
N THR A 164 2.80 0.93 11.87
CA THR A 164 1.85 0.15 11.05
C THR A 164 2.13 -1.36 11.07
N CYS A 165 3.31 -1.77 11.56
CA CYS A 165 3.71 -3.15 11.76
C CYS A 165 4.40 -3.33 13.11
N VAL A 166 3.87 -4.20 13.98
CA VAL A 166 4.49 -4.58 15.26
C VAL A 166 4.90 -6.05 15.19
N ARG A 167 6.21 -6.32 15.08
CA ARG A 167 6.76 -7.69 15.11
C ARG A 167 7.08 -8.09 16.57
N ARG A 168 6.81 -9.35 16.96
CA ARG A 168 7.07 -9.88 18.32
C ARG A 168 8.55 -10.05 18.70
N ARG A 169 9.51 -9.76 17.81
CA ARG A 169 10.95 -9.85 18.10
C ARG A 169 11.69 -8.60 17.62
N GLY A 170 11.84 -7.62 18.51
CA GLY A 170 12.85 -6.56 18.45
C GLY A 170 12.66 -5.53 17.34
N GLY A 171 12.24 -4.32 17.71
CA GLY A 171 12.45 -3.15 16.86
C GLY A 171 13.94 -2.97 16.60
N SER A 172 14.34 -2.81 15.34
CA SER A 172 15.72 -2.53 14.96
C SER A 172 16.05 -1.09 15.37
N ILE A 173 16.76 -0.97 16.49
CA ILE A 173 17.49 0.24 16.87
C ILE A 173 18.94 0.02 16.42
N THR A 174 19.37 0.75 15.40
CA THR A 174 20.81 0.97 15.19
C THR A 174 21.10 2.43 15.57
N PRO A 175 21.53 2.72 16.81
CA PRO A 175 22.07 4.02 17.13
C PRO A 175 23.49 4.06 16.56
N ARG A 176 23.68 4.72 15.41
CA ARG A 176 25.01 5.23 15.05
C ARG A 176 25.17 6.63 15.65
N ARG A 177 25.75 6.70 16.85
CA ARG A 177 26.50 7.88 17.30
C ARG A 177 27.85 7.43 17.84
N GLY A 178 28.90 7.87 17.16
CA GLY A 178 30.29 7.72 17.60
C GLY A 178 31.14 8.74 16.86
N ARG A 179 31.08 10.01 17.28
CA ARG A 179 32.21 10.93 17.08
C ARG A 179 32.94 11.02 18.42
N PRO A 180 34.21 10.61 18.51
CA PRO A 180 35.07 11.06 19.61
C PRO A 180 35.49 12.50 19.31
N GLY A 181 35.25 13.42 20.26
CA GLY A 181 35.87 14.74 20.22
C GLY A 181 37.38 14.64 20.48
N PRO A 182 38.21 15.53 19.94
CA PRO A 182 39.64 15.49 20.19
C PRO A 182 39.92 16.06 21.59
N GLY A 183 40.55 15.26 22.43
CA GLY A 183 41.19 15.73 23.65
C GLY A 183 42.66 15.99 23.37
N ARG A 184 43.07 17.26 23.49
CA ARG A 184 44.22 17.77 24.27
C ARG A 184 44.26 19.29 24.16
#